data_AF-A9E4K4-F1
#
_entry.id   AF-A9E4K4-F1
#
_cell.length_a   1.000
_cell.length_b   1.000
_cell.length_c   1.000
_cell.angle_alpha   90.00
_cell.angle_beta   90.00
_cell.angle_gamma   90.00
#
_symmetry.space_group_name_H-M   'P 1'
#
loop_
_entity.id
_entity.type
_entity.pdbx_description
1 polymer ?
#
loop_
_entity_poly.entity_id
_entity_poly.type
_entity_poly.pdbx_seq_one_letter_code
_entity_poly.pdbx_strand_id
1 'polypeptide(L)'
;MKYFIGIILVLIILLYGYLWKLPLLISIVLLLLYFFILFFWEYAVLRYKISGEFQMRSYRKSLETFGFAIAIIWTLMYVIDLHTKGITNSKLPIVILFWFGSLVNIIMYFMYKKKKPVTVFITGDWLHYNNRWKKKRDLKTLNYIGTSKLATDLILGFTEKSDVIIPMKEYKKEEFRQFLDILIEKSDPKHKVYLIDNLTERFPKQTKEA
;
A
#
# COMPACT_ATOMS: atom_id res chain seq x y z
N MET A 1 -2.93 0.69 13.39
CA MET A 1 -3.93 0.15 14.35
C MET A 1 -5.09 1.11 14.57
N LYS A 2 -4.88 2.38 15.00
CA LYS A 2 -5.99 3.31 15.28
C LYS A 2 -7.05 3.46 14.16
N TYR A 3 -6.64 3.65 12.92
CA TYR A 3 -7.58 3.80 11.79
C TYR A 3 -8.27 2.48 11.42
N PHE A 4 -7.60 1.35 11.61
CA PHE A 4 -8.15 0.03 11.29
C PHE A 4 -9.33 -0.32 12.20
N ILE A 5 -9.23 -0.01 13.50
CA ILE A 5 -10.33 -0.17 14.45
C ILE A 5 -11.51 0.71 14.04
N GLY A 6 -11.25 1.96 13.67
CA GLY A 6 -12.28 2.88 13.18
C GLY A 6 -12.98 2.35 11.91
N ILE A 7 -12.23 1.81 10.96
CA ILE A 7 -12.79 1.19 9.74
C ILE A 7 -13.74 0.04 10.11
N ILE A 8 -13.28 -0.90 10.95
CA ILE A 8 -14.10 -2.05 11.37
C ILE A 8 -15.38 -1.59 12.05
N LEU A 9 -15.28 -0.64 12.96
CA LEU A 9 -16.44 -0.13 13.70
C LEU A 9 -17.46 0.51 12.75
N VAL A 10 -17.02 1.35 11.81
CA VAL A 10 -17.92 1.96 10.82
C VAL A 10 -18.55 0.91 9.92
N LEU A 11 -17.80 -0.11 9.50
CA LEU A 11 -18.32 -1.21 8.68
C LEU A 11 -19.38 -2.03 9.42
N ILE A 12 -19.15 -2.34 10.70
CA ILE A 12 -20.14 -3.07 11.52
C ILE A 12 -21.43 -2.27 11.65
N ILE A 13 -21.35 -0.97 11.92
CA ILE A 13 -22.54 -0.11 12.05
C ILE A 13 -23.27 0.00 10.71
N LEU A 14 -22.54 0.11 9.59
CA LEU A 14 -23.14 0.13 8.26
C LEU A 14 -23.83 -1.20 7.92
N LEU A 15 -23.22 -2.34 8.25
CA LEU A 15 -23.82 -3.66 8.06
C LEU A 15 -25.06 -3.85 8.93
N TYR A 16 -24.98 -3.48 10.21
CA TYR A 16 -26.12 -3.49 11.12
C TYR A 16 -27.24 -2.60 10.60
N GLY A 17 -26.88 -1.41 10.11
CA GLY A 17 -27.84 -0.46 9.57
C GLY A 17 -28.46 -0.87 8.25
N TYR A 18 -27.76 -1.67 7.45
CA TYR A 18 -28.35 -2.32 6.29
C TYR A 18 -29.44 -3.33 6.70
N LEU A 19 -29.21 -4.09 7.78
CA LEU A 19 -30.19 -5.05 8.30
C LEU A 19 -31.39 -4.37 8.97
N TRP A 20 -31.17 -3.29 9.71
CA TRP A 20 -32.18 -2.60 10.52
C TRP A 20 -32.76 -1.32 9.87
N LYS A 21 -32.43 -1.05 8.59
CA LYS A 21 -32.87 0.14 7.84
C LYS A 21 -32.58 1.47 8.56
N LEU A 22 -31.29 1.76 8.78
CA LEU A 22 -30.88 3.05 9.37
C LEU A 22 -31.45 4.26 8.59
N PRO A 23 -31.80 5.36 9.28
CA PRO A 23 -32.13 6.63 8.64
C PRO A 23 -31.07 7.04 7.60
N LEU A 24 -31.52 7.54 6.45
CA LEU A 24 -30.65 7.91 5.34
C LEU A 24 -29.52 8.85 5.75
N LEU A 25 -29.84 9.85 6.59
CA LEU A 25 -28.86 10.82 7.10
C LEU A 25 -27.72 10.13 7.86
N ILE A 26 -28.03 9.15 8.72
CA ILE A 26 -27.03 8.40 9.49
C ILE A 26 -26.13 7.60 8.55
N SER A 27 -26.72 6.94 7.54
CA SER A 27 -25.95 6.21 6.52
C SER A 27 -24.99 7.10 5.75
N ILE A 28 -25.42 8.31 5.34
CA ILE A 28 -24.57 9.29 4.66
C ILE A 28 -23.40 9.72 5.56
N VAL A 29 -23.69 10.04 6.83
CA VAL A 29 -22.66 10.44 7.80
C VAL A 29 -21.64 9.33 8.00
N LEU A 30 -22.08 8.08 8.16
CA LEU A 30 -21.19 6.92 8.31
C LEU A 30 -20.31 6.69 7.08
N LEU A 31 -20.87 6.83 5.88
CA LEU A 31 -20.11 6.72 4.63
C LEU A 31 -19.04 7.81 4.53
N LEU A 32 -19.37 9.07 4.84
CA LEU A 32 -18.39 10.16 4.86
C LEU A 32 -17.29 9.91 5.90
N LEU A 33 -17.66 9.43 7.08
CA LEU A 33 -16.72 9.10 8.14
C LEU A 33 -15.78 7.96 7.71
N TYR A 34 -16.32 6.92 7.04
CA TYR A 34 -15.51 5.87 6.41
C TYR A 34 -14.50 6.43 5.40
N PHE A 35 -14.95 7.31 4.49
CA PHE A 35 -14.06 7.97 3.53
C PHE A 35 -12.93 8.74 4.23
N PHE A 36 -13.26 9.55 5.24
CA PHE A 36 -12.27 10.32 5.97
C PHE A 36 -11.28 9.43 6.72
N ILE A 37 -11.73 8.35 7.36
CA ILE A 37 -10.81 7.41 8.03
C ILE A 37 -9.83 6.81 7.02
N LEU A 38 -10.32 6.32 5.87
CA LEU A 38 -9.46 5.79 4.81
C LEU A 38 -8.46 6.85 4.32
N PHE A 39 -8.93 8.05 4.04
CA PHE A 39 -8.10 9.16 3.59
C PHE A 39 -7.02 9.50 4.61
N PHE A 40 -7.37 9.73 5.89
CA PHE A 40 -6.40 10.09 6.93
C PHE A 40 -5.42 8.98 7.24
N TRP A 41 -5.84 7.73 7.12
CA TRP A 41 -4.95 6.59 7.29
C TRP A 41 -3.83 6.59 6.24
N GLU A 42 -4.20 6.80 4.99
CA GLU A 42 -3.24 6.85 3.88
C GLU A 42 -2.40 8.14 3.91
N TYR A 43 -3.05 9.26 4.20
CA TYR A 43 -2.39 10.56 4.30
C TYR A 43 -1.32 10.59 5.40
N ALA A 44 -1.47 9.77 6.45
CA ALA A 44 -0.50 9.69 7.53
C ALA A 44 0.93 9.36 7.06
N VAL A 45 1.07 8.66 5.92
CA VAL A 45 2.39 8.37 5.32
C VAL A 45 3.11 9.66 4.92
N LEU A 46 2.37 10.65 4.39
CA LEU A 46 2.92 11.91 3.88
C LEU A 46 3.41 12.86 4.98
N ARG A 47 2.89 12.71 6.19
CA ARG A 47 3.25 13.58 7.33
C ARG A 47 4.48 13.11 8.09
N TYR A 48 4.98 11.91 7.80
CA TYR A 48 6.05 11.32 8.57
C TYR A 48 7.37 12.03 8.22
N LYS A 49 7.92 12.78 9.17
CA LYS A 49 9.29 13.33 9.08
C LYS A 49 10.25 12.22 9.48
N ILE A 50 11.22 11.93 8.63
CA ILE A 50 12.10 10.78 8.79
C ILE A 50 13.54 11.25 8.75
N SER A 51 14.31 10.78 9.71
CA SER A 51 15.77 10.81 9.72
C SER A 51 16.27 9.37 9.69
N GLY A 52 17.23 9.08 8.83
CA GLY A 52 17.84 7.78 8.64
C GLY A 52 19.06 7.92 7.76
N GLU A 53 20.01 6.99 7.91
CA GLU A 53 21.28 6.93 7.14
C GLU A 53 21.02 6.83 5.64
N PHE A 54 19.98 6.08 5.27
CA PHE A 54 19.52 5.95 3.90
C PHE A 54 18.02 6.22 3.81
N GLN A 55 17.61 6.90 2.74
CA GLN A 55 16.23 7.28 2.48
C GLN A 55 15.91 7.16 1.00
N MET A 56 14.80 6.52 0.70
CA MET A 56 14.30 6.35 -0.66
C MET A 56 12.87 6.91 -0.76
N ARG A 57 12.63 7.75 -1.77
CA ARG A 57 11.38 8.49 -1.92
C ARG A 57 10.47 7.81 -2.92
N SER A 58 9.19 7.63 -2.57
CA SER A 58 8.19 7.15 -3.53
C SER A 58 7.70 8.31 -4.39
N TYR A 59 7.95 8.23 -5.70
CA TYR A 59 7.62 9.27 -6.69
C TYR A 59 6.20 9.14 -7.24
N ARG A 60 5.59 7.96 -7.10
CA ARG A 60 4.20 7.70 -7.44
C ARG A 60 3.70 6.56 -6.56
N LYS A 61 2.40 6.54 -6.29
CA LYS A 61 1.76 5.37 -5.69
C LYS A 61 1.24 4.46 -6.79
N SER A 62 1.37 3.16 -6.62
CA SER A 62 0.70 2.19 -7.49
C SER A 62 -0.81 2.23 -7.28
N LEU A 63 -1.57 2.33 -8.37
CA LEU A 63 -3.02 2.18 -8.30
C LEU A 63 -3.36 0.72 -8.03
N GLU A 64 -4.23 0.51 -7.04
CA GLU A 64 -4.71 -0.81 -6.61
C GLU A 64 -5.88 -1.19 -7.54
N THR A 65 -5.56 -1.69 -8.73
CA THR A 65 -6.53 -2.00 -9.79
C THR A 65 -7.60 -2.99 -9.35
N PHE A 66 -7.27 -3.89 -8.41
CA PHE A 66 -8.22 -4.85 -7.84
C PHE A 66 -9.40 -4.17 -7.14
N GLY A 67 -9.15 -3.10 -6.37
CA GLY A 67 -10.21 -2.33 -5.72
C GLY A 67 -11.16 -1.66 -6.71
N PHE A 68 -10.62 -1.17 -7.83
CA PHE A 68 -11.43 -0.64 -8.93
C PHE A 68 -12.29 -1.70 -9.59
N ALA A 69 -11.72 -2.87 -9.88
CA ALA A 69 -12.46 -3.98 -10.47
C ALA A 69 -13.64 -4.40 -9.59
N ILE A 70 -13.43 -4.49 -8.27
CA ILE A 70 -14.50 -4.76 -7.30
C ILE A 70 -15.57 -3.68 -7.35
N ALA A 71 -15.20 -2.39 -7.34
CA ALA A 71 -16.16 -1.28 -7.40
C ALA A 71 -17.01 -1.33 -8.67
N ILE A 72 -16.40 -1.65 -9.81
CA ILE A 72 -17.09 -1.84 -11.10
C ILE A 72 -18.08 -3.01 -11.02
N ILE A 73 -17.64 -4.17 -10.53
CA ILE A 73 -18.51 -5.36 -10.40
C ILE A 73 -19.74 -5.05 -9.54
N TRP A 74 -19.56 -4.42 -8.38
CA TRP A 74 -20.69 -4.03 -7.52
C TRP A 74 -21.61 -3.00 -8.16
N THR A 75 -21.06 -2.08 -8.95
CA THR A 75 -21.85 -1.11 -9.71
C THR A 75 -22.69 -1.80 -10.78
N LEU A 76 -22.12 -2.75 -11.53
CA LEU A 76 -22.85 -3.53 -12.52
C LEU A 76 -23.96 -4.37 -11.88
N MET A 77 -23.67 -5.04 -10.76
CA MET A 77 -24.67 -5.79 -9.99
C MET A 77 -25.82 -4.89 -9.52
N TYR A 78 -25.52 -3.66 -9.09
CA TYR A 78 -26.53 -2.69 -8.70
C TYR A 78 -27.40 -2.25 -9.88
N VAL A 79 -26.79 -1.96 -11.04
CA VAL A 79 -27.53 -1.58 -12.27
C VAL A 79 -28.44 -2.70 -12.75
N ILE A 80 -27.98 -3.96 -12.73
CA ILE A 80 -28.81 -5.12 -13.09
C ILE A 80 -29.99 -5.28 -12.13
N ASP A 81 -29.78 -5.10 -10.83
CA ASP A 81 -30.85 -5.19 -9.83
C ASP A 81 -31.89 -4.07 -10.00
N LEU A 82 -31.44 -2.84 -10.30
CA LEU A 82 -32.32 -1.71 -10.62
C LEU A 82 -33.21 -2.01 -11.83
N HIS A 83 -32.64 -2.63 -12.88
CA HIS A 83 -33.38 -2.98 -14.08
C HIS A 83 -34.38 -4.13 -13.86
N THR A 84 -34.05 -5.10 -13.01
CA THR A 84 -34.85 -6.33 -12.84
C THR A 84 -35.90 -6.24 -11.73
N LYS A 85 -35.65 -5.48 -10.66
CA LYS A 85 -36.51 -5.42 -9.47
C LYS A 85 -37.04 -4.02 -9.17
N GLY A 86 -36.70 -3.02 -9.99
CA GLY A 86 -36.98 -1.62 -9.72
C GLY A 86 -36.04 -1.00 -8.68
N ILE A 87 -36.31 0.26 -8.31
CA ILE A 87 -35.46 1.05 -7.41
C ILE A 87 -35.47 0.45 -5.99
N THR A 88 -34.50 -0.40 -5.70
CA THR A 88 -34.22 -0.86 -4.34
C THR A 88 -32.98 -0.14 -3.82
N ASN A 89 -33.18 0.94 -3.06
CA ASN A 89 -32.09 1.78 -2.52
C ASN A 89 -31.14 1.04 -1.55
N SER A 90 -31.40 -0.23 -1.22
CA SER A 90 -30.68 -0.99 -0.21
C SER A 90 -29.20 -1.21 -0.55
N LYS A 91 -28.84 -1.41 -1.82
CA LYS A 91 -27.47 -1.76 -2.24
C LYS A 91 -26.56 -0.55 -2.53
N LEU A 92 -27.13 0.65 -2.68
CA LEU A 92 -26.37 1.86 -3.01
C LEU A 92 -25.23 2.17 -2.02
N PRO A 93 -25.41 2.06 -0.68
CA PRO A 93 -24.32 2.28 0.28
C PRO A 93 -23.10 1.37 0.06
N ILE A 94 -23.34 0.10 -0.33
CA ILE A 94 -22.27 -0.86 -0.60
C ILE A 94 -21.45 -0.44 -1.82
N VAL A 95 -22.12 0.00 -2.89
CA VAL A 95 -21.46 0.54 -4.09
C VAL A 95 -20.59 1.74 -3.72
N ILE A 96 -21.12 2.67 -2.92
CA ILE A 96 -20.38 3.86 -2.46
C ILE A 96 -19.14 3.47 -1.63
N LEU A 97 -19.25 2.47 -0.75
CA LEU A 97 -18.11 2.00 0.06
C LEU A 97 -16.91 1.57 -0.80
N PHE A 98 -17.16 0.81 -1.87
CA PHE A 98 -16.09 0.37 -2.78
C PHE A 98 -15.51 1.53 -3.59
N TRP A 99 -16.37 2.45 -4.05
CA TRP A 99 -15.91 3.65 -4.76
C TRP A 99 -15.09 4.58 -3.87
N PHE A 100 -15.38 4.71 -2.58
CA PHE A 100 -14.59 5.51 -1.66
C PHE A 100 -13.16 4.98 -1.49
N GLY A 101 -12.97 3.66 -1.44
CA GLY A 101 -11.62 3.07 -1.45
C GLY A 101 -10.83 3.44 -2.71
N SER A 102 -11.47 3.30 -3.87
CA SER A 102 -10.87 3.66 -5.17
C SER A 102 -10.58 5.16 -5.27
N LEU A 103 -11.49 6.02 -4.82
CA LEU A 103 -11.35 7.47 -4.82
C LEU A 103 -10.18 7.92 -3.94
N VAL A 104 -10.06 7.38 -2.72
CA VAL A 104 -8.90 7.64 -1.84
C VAL A 104 -7.61 7.24 -2.55
N ASN A 105 -7.59 6.11 -3.26
CA ASN A 105 -6.39 5.68 -3.98
C ASN A 105 -6.00 6.66 -5.11
N ILE A 106 -6.97 7.16 -5.88
CA ILE A 106 -6.75 8.20 -6.90
C ILE A 106 -6.18 9.47 -6.26
N ILE A 107 -6.78 9.94 -5.17
CA ILE A 107 -6.31 11.14 -4.47
C ILE A 107 -4.85 10.93 -4.05
N MET A 108 -4.56 9.80 -3.40
CA MET A 108 -3.21 9.48 -2.92
C MET A 108 -2.19 9.32 -4.04
N TYR A 109 -2.58 8.82 -5.21
CA TYR A 109 -1.73 8.79 -6.40
C TYR A 109 -1.20 10.18 -6.76
N PHE A 110 -2.09 11.18 -6.83
CA PHE A 110 -1.70 12.57 -7.10
C PHE A 110 -0.88 13.18 -5.96
N MET A 111 -1.25 12.87 -4.72
CA MET A 111 -0.52 13.37 -3.54
C MET A 111 0.93 12.87 -3.49
N TYR A 112 1.16 11.59 -3.79
CA TYR A 112 2.51 11.01 -3.85
C TYR A 112 3.34 11.66 -4.95
N LYS A 113 2.74 11.87 -6.14
CA LYS A 113 3.41 12.56 -7.25
C LYS A 113 3.88 13.96 -6.86
N LYS A 114 3.07 14.68 -6.08
CA LYS A 114 3.36 16.05 -5.62
C LYS A 114 4.35 16.10 -4.45
N LYS A 115 4.15 15.25 -3.43
CA LYS A 115 4.89 15.35 -2.15
C LYS A 115 6.13 14.46 -2.09
N LYS A 116 6.19 13.39 -2.88
CA LYS A 116 7.30 12.44 -2.96
C LYS A 116 7.80 12.00 -1.57
N PRO A 117 6.91 11.38 -0.76
CA PRO A 117 7.23 11.02 0.63
C PRO A 117 8.39 10.02 0.69
N VAL A 118 9.17 10.10 1.77
CA VAL A 118 10.12 9.04 2.10
C VAL A 118 9.32 7.85 2.65
N THR A 119 9.36 6.73 1.93
CA THR A 119 8.59 5.53 2.29
C THR A 119 9.50 4.37 2.67
N VAL A 120 10.75 4.35 2.23
CA VAL A 120 11.75 3.37 2.66
C VAL A 120 12.92 4.12 3.29
N PHE A 121 13.36 3.68 4.46
CA PHE A 121 14.53 4.24 5.12
C PHE A 121 15.20 3.19 6.01
N ILE A 122 16.51 3.38 6.23
CA ILE A 122 17.33 2.52 7.08
C ILE A 122 17.89 3.36 8.24
N THR A 123 17.90 2.79 9.44
CA THR A 123 18.46 3.43 10.64
C THR A 123 19.16 2.36 11.49
N GLY A 124 20.49 2.40 11.56
CA GLY A 124 21.27 1.27 12.05
C GLY A 124 20.95 0.00 11.25
N ASP A 125 20.63 -1.09 11.94
CA ASP A 125 20.29 -2.37 11.32
C ASP A 125 18.80 -2.50 10.96
N TRP A 126 18.01 -1.44 11.12
CA TRP A 126 16.56 -1.51 10.92
C TRP A 126 16.14 -0.99 9.54
N LEU A 127 15.46 -1.85 8.78
CA LEU A 127 14.67 -1.46 7.63
C LEU A 127 13.29 -0.99 8.07
N HIS A 128 12.92 0.20 7.61
CA HIS A 128 11.59 0.75 7.78
C HIS A 128 10.93 0.96 6.42
N TYR A 129 9.76 0.35 6.25
CA TYR A 129 8.89 0.59 5.10
C TYR A 129 7.57 1.19 5.57
N ASN A 130 7.40 2.48 5.30
CA ASN A 130 6.24 3.29 5.63
C ASN A 130 5.34 3.44 4.40
N ASN A 131 4.40 2.52 4.26
CA ASN A 131 3.24 2.65 3.37
C ASN A 131 1.96 2.69 4.23
N ARG A 132 0.78 2.35 3.68
CA ARG A 132 -0.50 2.19 4.43
C ARG A 132 -0.30 1.44 5.75
N TRP A 133 0.57 0.42 5.72
CA TRP A 133 1.03 -0.30 6.90
C TRP A 133 2.52 -0.08 7.12
N LYS A 134 2.89 0.35 8.32
CA LYS A 134 4.29 0.47 8.74
C LYS A 134 4.87 -0.91 8.99
N LYS A 135 5.94 -1.25 8.27
CA LYS A 135 6.74 -2.45 8.51
C LYS A 135 8.12 -2.02 9.02
N LYS A 136 8.58 -2.65 10.11
CA LYS A 136 9.94 -2.52 10.65
C LYS A 136 10.55 -3.93 10.70
N ARG A 137 11.76 -4.09 10.17
CA ARG A 137 12.47 -5.38 10.08
C ARG A 137 13.95 -5.20 10.41
N ASP A 138 14.55 -6.19 11.03
CA ASP A 138 15.98 -6.24 11.30
C ASP A 138 16.69 -6.81 10.06
N LEU A 139 17.63 -6.06 9.50
CA LEU A 139 18.41 -6.46 8.33
C LEU A 139 19.31 -7.67 8.60
N LYS A 140 19.68 -7.94 9.86
CA LYS A 140 20.43 -9.16 10.22
C LYS A 140 19.64 -10.44 10.00
N THR A 141 18.32 -10.35 10.00
CA THR A 141 17.40 -11.47 9.75
C THR A 141 16.96 -11.59 8.29
N LEU A 142 17.55 -10.79 7.40
CA LEU A 142 17.28 -10.84 5.97
C LEU A 142 17.81 -12.17 5.41
N ASN A 143 16.91 -12.96 4.85
CA ASN A 143 17.20 -14.30 4.33
C ASN A 143 17.35 -14.30 2.80
N TYR A 144 16.47 -13.59 2.10
CA TYR A 144 16.50 -13.54 0.64
C TYR A 144 16.03 -12.19 0.09
N ILE A 145 16.52 -11.86 -1.10
CA ILE A 145 16.06 -10.73 -1.91
C ILE A 145 15.65 -11.31 -3.27
N GLY A 146 14.38 -11.18 -3.62
CA GLY A 146 13.85 -11.67 -4.89
C GLY A 146 12.97 -10.65 -5.59
N THR A 147 12.43 -11.04 -6.74
CA THR A 147 11.43 -10.23 -7.44
C THR A 147 10.11 -10.98 -7.59
N SER A 148 9.01 -10.25 -7.76
CA SER A 148 7.73 -10.87 -8.14
C SER A 148 7.85 -11.52 -9.53
N LYS A 149 6.95 -12.43 -9.89
CA LYS A 149 6.98 -13.13 -11.19
C LYS A 149 7.01 -12.19 -12.40
N LEU A 150 6.35 -11.03 -12.29
CA LEU A 150 6.35 -9.99 -13.34
C LEU A 150 7.47 -8.97 -13.16
N ALA A 151 8.35 -9.22 -12.18
CA ALA A 151 9.41 -8.36 -11.72
C ALA A 151 8.93 -6.90 -11.54
N THR A 152 7.75 -6.72 -10.95
CA THR A 152 7.18 -5.40 -10.64
C THR A 152 7.54 -4.95 -9.23
N ASP A 153 7.83 -5.92 -8.36
CA ASP A 153 8.00 -5.72 -6.93
C ASP A 153 9.27 -6.41 -6.44
N LEU A 154 10.00 -5.74 -5.55
CA LEU A 154 11.13 -6.29 -4.82
C LEU A 154 10.59 -6.98 -3.56
N ILE A 155 10.97 -8.22 -3.32
CA ILE A 155 10.54 -9.03 -2.19
C ILE A 155 11.74 -9.24 -1.28
N LEU A 156 11.61 -8.79 -0.04
CA LEU A 156 12.61 -8.97 1.02
C LEU A 156 12.06 -9.96 2.03
N GLY A 157 12.66 -11.14 2.07
CA GLY A 157 12.29 -12.21 2.98
C GLY A 157 13.07 -12.17 4.27
N PHE A 158 12.37 -12.33 5.39
CA PHE A 158 12.98 -12.34 6.72
C PHE A 158 12.66 -13.65 7.43
N THR A 159 13.59 -14.17 8.22
CA THR A 159 13.41 -15.45 8.92
C THR A 159 12.26 -15.43 9.94
N GLU A 160 12.14 -14.34 10.69
CA GLU A 160 11.21 -14.26 11.82
C GLU A 160 9.85 -13.63 11.50
N LYS A 161 9.74 -12.89 10.39
CA LYS A 161 8.58 -12.04 10.10
C LYS A 161 8.22 -12.07 8.63
N SER A 162 6.94 -11.76 8.37
CA SER A 162 6.42 -11.66 7.01
C SER A 162 7.25 -10.74 6.13
N ASP A 163 7.30 -11.08 4.85
CA ASP A 163 8.04 -10.39 3.82
C ASP A 163 7.65 -8.91 3.65
N VAL A 164 8.63 -8.14 3.19
CA VAL A 164 8.46 -6.75 2.80
C VAL A 164 8.45 -6.70 1.27
N ILE A 165 7.32 -6.31 0.70
CA ILE A 165 7.11 -6.17 -0.74
C ILE A 165 7.15 -4.68 -1.08
N ILE A 166 8.10 -4.28 -1.94
CA ILE A 166 8.35 -2.90 -2.32
C ILE A 166 8.11 -2.76 -3.83
N PRO A 167 7.10 -2.00 -4.27
CA PRO A 167 6.82 -1.84 -5.70
C PRO A 167 7.94 -1.05 -6.40
N MET A 168 8.71 -1.71 -7.27
CA MET A 168 9.89 -1.09 -7.89
C MET A 168 9.53 0.12 -8.75
N LYS A 169 8.35 0.08 -9.35
CA LYS A 169 7.84 1.14 -10.23
C LYS A 169 7.62 2.48 -9.52
N GLU A 170 7.55 2.50 -8.19
CA GLU A 170 7.28 3.70 -7.39
C GLU A 170 8.53 4.54 -7.12
N TYR A 171 9.73 4.01 -7.37
CA TYR A 171 10.99 4.66 -7.04
C TYR A 171 11.89 4.84 -8.26
N LYS A 172 12.94 5.64 -8.07
CA LYS A 172 14.02 5.79 -9.05
C LYS A 172 14.92 4.56 -9.07
N LYS A 173 15.41 4.19 -10.25
CA LYS A 173 16.28 3.02 -10.41
C LYS A 173 17.61 3.21 -9.69
N GLU A 174 18.12 4.44 -9.65
CA GLU A 174 19.41 4.80 -9.04
C GLU A 174 19.35 4.63 -7.51
N GLU A 175 18.24 5.05 -6.89
CA GLU A 175 18.01 4.88 -5.44
C GLU A 175 17.89 3.39 -5.09
N PHE A 176 17.30 2.56 -5.97
CA PHE A 176 17.19 1.11 -5.76
C PHE A 176 18.53 0.40 -5.76
N ARG A 177 19.47 0.80 -6.61
CA ARG A 177 20.80 0.18 -6.64
C ARG A 177 21.52 0.41 -5.31
N GLN A 178 21.56 1.66 -4.86
CA GLN A 178 22.14 2.01 -3.56
C GLN A 178 21.45 1.26 -2.42
N PHE A 179 20.12 1.15 -2.48
CA PHE A 179 19.35 0.40 -1.49
C PHE A 179 19.76 -1.08 -1.45
N LEU A 180 19.90 -1.74 -2.60
CA LEU A 180 20.34 -3.14 -2.66
C LEU A 180 21.74 -3.34 -2.10
N ASP A 181 22.67 -2.43 -2.41
CA ASP A 181 24.04 -2.51 -1.90
C ASP A 181 24.05 -2.42 -0.36
N ILE A 182 23.25 -1.52 0.24
CA ILE A 182 23.13 -1.40 1.72
C ILE A 182 22.47 -2.65 2.34
N LEU A 183 21.46 -3.23 1.68
CA LEU A 183 20.81 -4.44 2.19
C LEU A 183 21.79 -5.61 2.27
N ILE A 184 22.65 -5.77 1.25
CA ILE A 184 23.67 -6.82 1.23
C ILE A 184 24.74 -6.53 2.29
N GLU A 185 25.21 -5.29 2.40
CA GLU A 185 26.23 -4.89 3.38
C GLU A 185 25.79 -5.12 4.82
N LYS A 186 24.54 -4.79 5.17
CA LYS A 186 24.02 -4.90 6.53
C LYS A 186 23.42 -6.27 6.86
N SER A 187 23.29 -7.16 5.88
CA SER A 187 22.83 -8.53 6.13
C SER A 187 23.91 -9.34 6.85
N ASP A 188 23.49 -10.34 7.63
CA ASP A 188 24.44 -11.21 8.32
C ASP A 188 25.29 -11.98 7.29
N PRO A 189 26.64 -11.88 7.32
CA PRO A 189 27.53 -12.60 6.40
C PRO A 189 27.34 -14.13 6.41
N LYS A 190 26.80 -14.69 7.50
CA LYS A 190 26.50 -16.12 7.64
C LYS A 190 25.20 -16.53 6.95
N HIS A 191 24.26 -15.60 6.82
CA HIS A 191 23.05 -15.77 6.03
C HIS A 191 23.38 -15.32 4.61
N LYS A 192 23.76 -16.26 3.73
CA LYS A 192 23.93 -15.95 2.31
C LYS A 192 22.60 -15.42 1.78
N VAL A 193 22.46 -14.11 1.67
CA VAL A 193 21.27 -13.49 1.10
C VAL A 193 21.14 -14.00 -0.33
N TYR A 194 20.16 -14.87 -0.54
CA TYR A 194 19.93 -15.44 -1.86
C TYR A 194 19.32 -14.36 -2.74
N LEU A 195 20.05 -13.97 -3.79
CA LEU A 195 19.52 -13.17 -4.87
C LEU A 195 18.75 -14.11 -5.80
N ILE A 196 17.42 -14.03 -5.73
CA ILE A 196 16.52 -14.78 -6.61
C ILE A 196 16.26 -13.88 -7.82
N ASP A 197 16.45 -14.41 -9.03
CA ASP A 197 16.36 -13.73 -10.33
C ASP A 197 17.56 -12.83 -10.72
N ASN A 198 17.67 -12.48 -12.02
CA ASN A 198 18.72 -11.64 -12.63
C ASN A 198 18.67 -10.15 -12.18
N LEU A 199 18.56 -9.90 -10.87
CA LEU A 199 18.58 -8.56 -10.25
C LEU A 199 19.79 -7.74 -10.69
N THR A 200 20.94 -8.38 -10.88
CA THR A 200 22.20 -7.78 -11.31
C THR A 200 22.17 -7.27 -12.75
N GLU A 201 21.49 -7.97 -13.67
CA GLU A 201 21.31 -7.51 -15.06
C GLU A 201 20.36 -6.31 -15.15
N ARG A 202 19.37 -6.26 -14.24
CA ARG A 202 18.32 -5.25 -14.24
C ARG A 202 18.74 -3.94 -13.58
N PHE A 203 19.67 -4.03 -12.64
CA PHE A 203 20.32 -2.90 -11.97
C PHE A 203 21.84 -3.09 -12.05
N PRO A 204 22.45 -2.94 -13.25
CA PRO A 204 23.88 -3.13 -13.42
C PRO A 204 24.66 -2.14 -12.56
N LYS A 205 25.81 -2.57 -12.04
CA LYS A 205 26.77 -1.63 -11.43
C LYS A 205 27.18 -0.65 -12.53
N GLN A 206 27.11 0.65 -12.26
CA GLN A 206 27.74 1.63 -13.13
C GLN A 206 29.24 1.41 -13.05
N THR A 207 29.82 0.77 -14.07
CA THR A 207 31.24 0.86 -14.32
C THR A 207 31.51 2.33 -14.64
N LYS A 208 32.10 3.05 -13.69
CA LYS A 208 32.76 4.31 -14.04
C LYS A 208 33.91 3.90 -14.96
N GLU A 209 33.76 4.11 -16.26
CA GLU A 209 34.91 4.20 -17.14
C GLU A 209 35.78 5.33 -16.59
N ALA A 210 36.99 4.95 -16.19
CA ALA A 210 38.01 5.82 -15.63
C ALA A 210 38.68 6.63 -16.74
#